data_AF-A0A940Q072-F1
#
_entry.id   AF-A0A940Q072-F1
#
_cell.length_a   1.000
_cell.length_b   1.000
_cell.length_c   1.000
_cell.angle_alpha   90.00
_cell.angle_beta   90.00
_cell.angle_gamma   90.00
#
_symmetry.space_group_name_H-M   'P 1'
#
loop_
_entity.id
_entity.type
_entity.pdbx_description
1 polymer ?
#
loop_
_entity_poly.entity_id
_entity_poly.type
_entity_poly.pdbx_seq_one_letter_code
_entity_poly.pdbx_strand_id
1 'polypeptide(L)'
;MRVLSLFDGISCGMAALERAGINVERYDAFEIDKYAIKVSEKNYPQIVHHGDVFGGNFADFKGYDLLLGGSPCTYWSIAKTNREVTPDGIGGKLFMEFVRALRESECRYFLYENNNSIHQNIKDFISEMLGVQPIMINSALVSAQQRKRCYWTNIPGVCQPEDKGILLKDILESGISWQDKSYCMTASYDGAVFWNTMQRSQRSMIAEPVGVAQRGRYVQSGKRTSKCEGGTEQFIEARKDGKSNCLTTVQKDSMVAQPIPFNTFNGEGEKSRTFMAGYYKYGEATIITNKGFKGGATAIAQPIRLGEYGKGGQGQRIYSVRGKSVTLSANGGGQGAKTGLYKIDLPDGDYIIRKLTPVEAERLQTLPDNYTEGISKTQRYKCIGNGWTVDVIAHILNGLKGVI
;
A
#
# COMPACT_ATOMS: atom_id res chain seq x y z
N MET A 1 0.63 8.22 35.48
CA MET A 1 0.90 9.26 34.47
C MET A 1 -0.42 9.85 33.99
N ARG A 2 -0.51 11.17 33.89
CA ARG A 2 -1.64 11.90 33.32
C ARG A 2 -1.28 12.36 31.91
N VAL A 3 -2.12 12.00 30.94
CA VAL A 3 -1.82 12.14 29.52
C VAL A 3 -2.89 13.00 28.84
N LEU A 4 -2.43 13.97 28.06
CA LEU A 4 -3.26 14.79 27.19
C LEU A 4 -2.94 14.39 25.75
N SER A 5 -3.94 13.95 24.98
CA SER A 5 -3.76 13.50 23.59
C SER A 5 -4.60 14.33 22.64
N LEU A 6 -3.94 15.07 21.75
CA LEU A 6 -4.59 15.85 20.69
C LEU A 6 -4.56 15.08 19.38
N PHE A 7 -5.66 15.10 18.63
CA PHE A 7 -5.78 14.33 17.38
C PHE A 7 -5.59 12.83 17.64
N ASP A 8 -6.24 12.33 18.70
CA ASP A 8 -5.99 10.99 19.27
C ASP A 8 -6.28 9.84 18.30
N GLY A 9 -7.19 10.05 17.35
CA GLY A 9 -7.62 9.04 16.41
C GLY A 9 -8.22 7.83 17.13
N ILE A 10 -7.61 6.67 16.91
CA ILE A 10 -8.06 5.40 17.50
C ILE A 10 -7.28 5.06 18.78
N SER A 11 -6.76 6.05 19.50
CA SER A 11 -6.03 5.89 20.76
C SER A 11 -4.79 5.00 20.67
N CYS A 12 -4.04 5.12 19.56
CA CYS A 12 -2.76 4.44 19.41
C CYS A 12 -1.75 4.86 20.51
N GLY A 13 -1.88 6.08 21.04
CA GLY A 13 -1.07 6.58 22.16
C GLY A 13 -1.28 5.76 23.44
N MET A 14 -2.54 5.54 23.82
CA MET A 14 -2.90 4.67 24.95
C MET A 14 -2.39 3.24 24.77
N ALA A 15 -2.62 2.65 23.59
CA ALA A 15 -2.12 1.31 23.27
C ALA A 15 -0.58 1.20 23.37
N ALA A 16 0.13 2.28 23.02
CA ALA A 16 1.58 2.34 23.12
C ALA A 16 2.07 2.46 24.57
N LEU A 17 1.35 3.22 25.41
CA LEU A 17 1.64 3.34 26.85
C LEU A 17 1.46 2.00 27.56
N GLU A 18 0.37 1.28 27.28
CA GLU A 18 0.15 -0.07 27.80
C GLU A 18 1.24 -1.04 27.36
N ARG A 19 1.62 -1.00 26.08
CA ARG A 19 2.71 -1.85 25.55
C ARG A 19 4.06 -1.51 26.13
N ALA A 20 4.30 -0.24 26.44
CA ALA A 20 5.46 0.18 27.20
C ALA A 20 5.35 -0.20 28.69
N GLY A 21 4.21 -0.64 29.20
CA GLY A 21 4.02 -0.93 30.63
C GLY A 21 4.06 0.32 31.50
N ILE A 22 3.64 1.47 30.97
CA ILE A 22 3.56 2.74 31.70
C ILE A 22 2.13 2.87 32.25
N ASN A 23 2.01 3.03 33.57
CA ASN A 23 0.70 3.17 34.20
C ASN A 23 0.07 4.55 33.92
N VAL A 24 -1.13 4.54 33.35
CA VAL A 24 -1.89 5.73 33.00
C VAL A 24 -3.00 5.93 34.02
N GLU A 25 -2.90 7.00 34.79
CA GLU A 25 -3.89 7.37 35.80
C GLU A 25 -5.10 8.06 35.14
N ARG A 26 -4.82 8.91 34.16
CA ARG A 26 -5.84 9.68 33.45
C ARG A 26 -5.40 9.95 32.02
N TYR A 27 -6.33 9.82 31.08
CA TYR A 27 -6.11 10.05 29.66
C TYR A 27 -7.26 10.89 29.10
N ASP A 28 -6.95 12.12 28.73
CA ASP A 28 -7.90 13.08 28.16
C ASP A 28 -7.57 13.29 26.67
N ALA A 29 -8.55 13.07 25.80
CA ALA A 29 -8.38 13.00 24.36
C ALA A 29 -9.24 14.02 23.60
N PHE A 30 -8.64 14.71 22.63
CA PHE A 30 -9.32 15.58 21.66
C PHE A 30 -9.37 14.87 20.29
N GLU A 31 -10.58 14.55 19.85
CA GLU A 31 -10.86 13.90 18.57
C GLU A 31 -12.28 14.27 18.10
N ILE A 32 -12.48 14.37 16.78
CA ILE A 32 -13.76 14.77 16.17
C ILE A 32 -14.31 13.69 15.22
N ASP A 33 -13.48 12.76 14.73
CA ASP A 33 -13.93 11.66 13.88
C ASP A 33 -14.71 10.65 14.74
N LYS A 34 -16.03 10.68 14.60
CA LYS A 34 -16.96 9.79 15.31
C LYS A 34 -16.62 8.29 15.22
N TYR A 35 -15.99 7.83 14.13
CA TYR A 35 -15.61 6.43 14.00
C TYR A 35 -14.34 6.12 14.80
N ALA A 36 -13.43 7.09 14.88
CA ALA A 36 -12.22 6.98 15.69
C ALA A 36 -12.56 6.97 17.19
N ILE A 37 -13.45 7.88 17.62
CA ILE A 37 -14.00 7.92 18.98
C ILE A 37 -14.69 6.60 19.32
N LYS A 38 -15.56 6.09 18.45
CA LYS A 38 -16.25 4.80 18.68
C LYS A 38 -15.27 3.63 18.87
N VAL A 39 -14.14 3.63 18.15
CA VAL A 39 -13.09 2.61 18.32
C VAL A 39 -12.33 2.84 19.63
N SER A 40 -12.05 4.09 19.99
CA SER A 40 -11.43 4.45 21.27
C SER A 40 -12.28 3.97 22.44
N GLU A 41 -13.56 4.35 22.50
CA GLU A 41 -14.51 3.97 23.58
C GLU A 41 -14.66 2.46 23.73
N LYS A 42 -14.61 1.71 22.62
CA LYS A 42 -14.66 0.23 22.66
C LYS A 42 -13.45 -0.35 23.41
N ASN A 43 -12.25 0.15 23.13
CA ASN A 43 -11.01 -0.42 23.64
C ASN A 43 -10.62 0.18 25.00
N TYR A 44 -10.91 1.47 25.21
CA TYR A 44 -10.54 2.24 26.39
C TYR A 44 -11.69 3.14 26.85
N PRO A 45 -12.75 2.57 27.45
CA PRO A 45 -13.90 3.33 27.95
C PRO A 45 -13.57 4.35 29.04
N GLN A 46 -12.37 4.27 29.64
CA GLN A 46 -11.86 5.20 30.63
C GLN A 46 -11.31 6.51 30.02
N ILE A 47 -11.12 6.60 28.70
CA ILE A 47 -10.65 7.83 28.04
C ILE A 47 -11.74 8.90 28.09
N VAL A 48 -11.38 10.11 28.48
CA VAL A 48 -12.30 11.26 28.50
C VAL A 48 -12.17 12.02 27.19
N HIS A 49 -13.25 12.08 26.41
CA HIS A 49 -13.27 12.76 25.11
C HIS A 49 -13.76 14.20 25.22
N HIS A 50 -12.96 15.15 24.72
CA HIS A 50 -13.23 16.60 24.78
C HIS A 50 -13.69 17.22 23.46
N GLY A 51 -13.69 16.46 22.36
CA GLY A 51 -14.15 16.92 21.05
C GLY A 51 -13.11 17.75 20.30
N ASP A 52 -13.52 18.90 19.76
CA ASP A 52 -12.70 19.75 18.89
C ASP A 52 -11.61 20.49 19.68
N VAL A 53 -10.38 20.40 19.18
CA VAL A 53 -9.18 21.00 19.76
C VAL A 53 -9.27 22.53 19.82
N PHE A 54 -9.94 23.18 18.86
CA PHE A 54 -10.06 24.64 18.84
C PHE A 54 -10.91 25.20 19.98
N GLY A 55 -11.82 24.39 20.52
CA GLY A 55 -12.67 24.76 21.66
C GLY A 55 -12.04 24.41 23.03
N GLY A 56 -10.90 23.73 23.03
CA GLY A 56 -10.26 23.25 24.26
C GLY A 56 -9.67 24.38 25.11
N ASN A 57 -9.94 24.34 26.41
CA ASN A 57 -9.23 25.11 27.43
C ASN A 57 -8.09 24.25 28.00
N PHE A 58 -6.86 24.44 27.52
CA PHE A 58 -5.79 23.52 27.89
C PHE A 58 -5.18 23.80 29.27
N ALA A 59 -5.50 24.95 29.87
CA ALA A 59 -5.11 25.29 31.24
C ALA A 59 -5.72 24.33 32.28
N ASP A 60 -6.85 23.68 31.97
CA ASP A 60 -7.48 22.69 32.84
C ASP A 60 -6.63 21.42 33.00
N PHE A 61 -5.67 21.20 32.09
CA PHE A 61 -4.73 20.07 32.11
C PHE A 61 -3.35 20.49 32.65
N LYS A 62 -3.25 21.59 33.39
CA LYS A 62 -1.99 22.06 33.96
C LYS A 62 -1.32 21.00 34.83
N GLY A 63 -0.06 20.71 34.55
CA GLY A 63 0.76 19.73 35.29
C GLY A 63 0.58 18.29 34.82
N TYR A 64 -0.05 18.06 33.67
CA TYR A 64 -0.05 16.73 33.04
C TYR A 64 1.39 16.32 32.66
N ASP A 65 1.64 15.02 32.59
CA ASP A 65 3.01 14.52 32.43
C ASP A 65 3.42 14.47 30.95
N LEU A 66 2.47 14.13 30.06
CA LEU A 66 2.73 13.81 28.66
C LEU A 66 1.67 14.40 27.75
N LEU A 67 2.12 15.17 26.75
CA LEU A 67 1.30 15.64 25.63
C LEU A 67 1.61 14.83 24.36
N LEU A 68 0.58 14.20 23.79
CA LEU A 68 0.65 13.45 22.54
C LEU A 68 -0.07 14.21 21.43
N GLY A 69 0.44 14.16 20.20
CA GLY A 69 -0.36 14.61 19.06
C GLY A 69 0.22 14.38 17.68
N GLY A 70 -0.66 14.19 16.71
CA GLY A 70 -0.29 14.05 15.30
C GLY A 70 -1.30 14.78 14.43
N SER A 71 -1.04 16.04 14.11
CA SER A 71 -2.01 16.84 13.36
C SER A 71 -2.24 16.24 11.95
N PRO A 72 -3.45 16.39 11.37
CA PRO A 72 -3.78 15.84 10.06
C PRO A 72 -2.78 16.20 8.95
N CYS A 73 -1.99 15.22 8.50
CA CYS A 73 -1.01 15.41 7.42
C CYS A 73 -1.64 15.60 6.03
N THR A 74 -2.97 15.55 5.91
CA THR A 74 -3.71 15.66 4.64
C THR A 74 -3.43 16.98 3.93
N TYR A 75 -3.13 18.05 4.66
CA TYR A 75 -2.81 19.36 4.09
C TYR A 75 -1.36 19.46 3.58
N TRP A 76 -0.44 18.67 4.13
CA TRP A 76 1.01 18.78 3.91
C TRP A 76 1.61 17.62 3.10
N SER A 77 0.87 16.53 2.93
CA SER A 77 1.31 15.33 2.21
C SER A 77 1.54 15.60 0.71
N ILE A 78 2.61 15.03 0.15
CA ILE A 78 2.89 15.06 -1.31
C ILE A 78 1.76 14.40 -2.12
N ALA A 79 1.01 13.48 -1.50
CA ALA A 79 -0.09 12.80 -2.17
C ALA A 79 -1.28 13.72 -2.53
N LYS A 80 -1.31 14.97 -2.02
CA LYS A 80 -2.35 15.97 -2.32
C LYS A 80 -1.91 16.91 -3.43
N THR A 81 -2.77 17.10 -4.43
CA THR A 81 -2.65 18.18 -5.43
C THR A 81 -2.88 19.53 -4.74
N ASN A 82 -1.99 20.52 -4.94
CA ASN A 82 -2.00 21.82 -4.24
C ASN A 82 -1.90 21.68 -2.71
N ARG A 83 -0.89 20.95 -2.23
CA ARG A 83 -0.55 20.90 -0.80
C ARG A 83 -0.09 22.26 -0.27
N GLU A 84 -0.28 22.48 1.03
CA GLU A 84 0.32 23.65 1.69
C GLU A 84 1.83 23.46 1.76
N VAL A 85 2.56 24.54 1.51
CA VAL A 85 4.03 24.60 1.60
C VAL A 85 4.50 25.65 2.62
N THR A 86 3.57 26.48 3.10
CA THR A 86 3.73 27.46 4.19
C THR A 86 2.78 27.10 5.34
N PRO A 87 3.05 27.57 6.57
CA PRO A 87 2.25 27.24 7.74
C PRO A 87 0.95 28.05 7.88
N ASP A 88 0.63 28.94 6.93
CA ASP A 88 -0.53 29.86 7.05
C ASP A 88 -1.89 29.17 6.89
N GLY A 89 -1.86 27.93 6.39
CA GLY A 89 -3.04 27.12 6.14
C GLY A 89 -3.65 26.48 7.39
N ILE A 90 -4.67 25.66 7.18
CA ILE A 90 -5.38 24.99 8.28
C ILE A 90 -4.50 23.94 8.96
N GLY A 91 -3.56 23.32 8.24
CA GLY A 91 -2.60 22.40 8.85
C GLY A 91 -1.74 23.10 9.90
N GLY A 92 -1.28 24.33 9.61
CA GLY A 92 -0.47 25.10 10.55
C GLY A 92 -1.29 25.58 11.74
N LYS A 93 -2.55 25.99 11.52
CA LYS A 93 -3.48 26.32 12.63
C LYS A 93 -3.69 25.14 13.57
N LEU A 94 -3.94 23.94 13.05
CA LEU A 94 -4.08 22.72 13.86
C LEU A 94 -2.80 22.39 14.64
N PHE A 95 -1.63 22.57 14.03
CA PHE A 95 -0.36 22.42 14.76
C PHE A 95 -0.17 23.49 15.84
N MET A 96 -0.57 24.74 15.59
CA MET A 96 -0.48 25.78 16.61
C MET A 96 -1.39 25.50 17.82
N GLU A 97 -2.49 24.77 17.65
CA GLU A 97 -3.27 24.27 18.78
C GLU A 97 -2.50 23.27 19.64
N PHE A 98 -1.65 22.43 19.04
CA PHE A 98 -0.73 21.58 19.79
C PHE A 98 0.30 22.40 20.58
N VAL A 99 0.86 23.45 19.97
CA VAL A 99 1.78 24.37 20.65
C VAL A 99 1.08 25.12 21.78
N ARG A 100 -0.18 25.55 21.57
CA ARG A 100 -1.02 26.17 22.59
C ARG A 100 -1.26 25.22 23.76
N ALA A 101 -1.65 23.97 23.48
CA ALA A 101 -1.82 22.93 24.49
C ALA A 101 -0.54 22.68 25.29
N LEU A 102 0.62 22.60 24.63
CA LEU A 102 1.91 22.41 25.32
C LEU A 102 2.22 23.56 26.29
N ARG A 103 1.98 24.80 25.87
CA ARG A 103 2.24 26.00 26.69
C ARG A 103 1.27 26.13 27.86
N GLU A 104 -0.03 25.93 27.63
CA GLU A 104 -1.08 26.12 28.63
C GLU A 104 -1.13 24.97 29.65
N SER A 105 -0.95 23.71 29.20
CA SER A 105 -0.94 22.54 30.10
C SER A 105 0.38 22.37 30.84
N GLU A 106 1.45 23.03 30.40
CA GLU A 106 2.81 22.88 30.95
C GLU A 106 3.25 21.41 31.04
N CYS A 107 2.86 20.58 30.05
CA CYS A 107 3.21 19.17 30.04
C CYS A 107 4.73 18.96 30.08
N ARG A 108 5.19 18.08 30.97
CA ARG A 108 6.64 17.82 31.16
C ARG A 108 7.29 17.23 29.91
N TYR A 109 6.61 16.28 29.27
CA TYR A 109 7.06 15.63 28.05
C TYR A 109 6.04 15.83 26.93
N PHE A 110 6.51 15.83 25.69
CA PHE A 110 5.64 15.84 24.52
C PHE A 110 6.16 14.91 23.42
N LEU A 111 5.25 14.41 22.60
CA LEU A 111 5.55 13.69 21.37
C LEU A 111 4.61 14.17 20.27
N TYR A 112 5.19 14.77 19.24
CA TYR A 112 4.50 15.24 18.06
C TYR A 112 4.93 14.45 16.81
N GLU A 113 3.98 13.94 16.03
CA GLU A 113 4.23 13.13 14.83
C GLU A 113 3.71 13.79 13.56
N ASN A 114 4.46 13.63 12.46
CA ASN A 114 3.93 13.91 11.13
C ASN A 114 4.65 13.11 10.02
N ASN A 115 4.09 13.17 8.81
CA ASN A 115 4.65 12.51 7.63
C ASN A 115 6.05 13.05 7.28
N ASN A 116 7.00 12.16 6.98
CA ASN A 116 8.34 12.58 6.55
C ASN A 116 8.35 13.36 5.22
N SER A 117 7.29 13.24 4.40
CA SER A 117 7.22 13.92 3.09
C SER A 117 6.72 15.38 3.16
N ILE A 118 6.43 15.92 4.35
CA ILE A 118 6.04 17.34 4.48
C ILE A 118 7.16 18.27 3.97
N HIS A 119 6.78 19.46 3.50
CA HIS A 119 7.72 20.43 2.95
C HIS A 119 8.76 20.87 3.99
N GLN A 120 10.00 21.16 3.57
CA GLN A 120 11.10 21.49 4.50
C GLN A 120 10.76 22.72 5.36
N ASN A 121 10.22 23.79 4.77
CA ASN A 121 9.80 24.98 5.52
C ASN A 121 8.81 24.66 6.66
N ILE A 122 7.94 23.66 6.48
CA ILE A 122 7.00 23.24 7.52
C ILE A 122 7.73 22.44 8.61
N LYS A 123 8.70 21.60 8.24
CA LYS A 123 9.56 20.92 9.22
C LYS A 123 10.33 21.92 10.06
N ASP A 124 10.93 22.92 9.40
CA ASP A 124 11.72 23.96 10.05
C ASP A 124 10.84 24.77 11.01
N PHE A 125 9.63 25.15 10.57
CA PHE A 125 8.64 25.81 11.42
C PHE A 125 8.23 24.98 12.64
N ILE A 126 7.96 23.68 12.47
CA ILE A 126 7.63 22.78 13.59
C ILE A 126 8.81 22.70 14.56
N SER A 127 10.03 22.54 14.04
CA SER A 127 11.25 22.48 14.85
C SER A 127 11.50 23.77 15.62
N GLU A 128 11.25 24.93 15.01
CA GLU A 128 11.37 26.23 15.65
C GLU A 128 10.36 26.38 16.80
N MET A 129 9.08 26.05 16.57
CA MET A 129 8.03 26.18 17.58
C MET A 129 8.18 25.21 18.75
N LEU A 130 8.70 24.00 18.51
CA LEU A 130 8.90 22.97 19.54
C LEU A 130 10.32 22.98 20.15
N GLY A 131 11.26 23.72 19.57
CA GLY A 131 12.63 23.83 20.05
C GLY A 131 13.48 22.56 19.87
N VAL A 132 13.04 21.58 19.07
CA VAL A 132 13.72 20.29 18.87
C VAL A 132 13.72 19.89 17.39
N GLN A 133 14.69 19.07 16.97
CA GLN A 133 14.75 18.55 15.60
C GLN A 133 14.02 17.20 15.48
N PRO A 134 13.47 16.86 14.31
CA PRO A 134 12.75 15.61 14.12
C PRO A 134 13.68 14.41 14.07
N ILE A 135 13.22 13.32 14.66
CA ILE A 135 13.77 11.98 14.48
C ILE A 135 12.94 11.27 13.40
N MET A 136 13.56 10.91 12.28
CA MET A 136 12.89 10.13 11.25
C MET A 136 12.98 8.66 11.57
N ILE A 137 11.85 8.00 11.81
CA ILE A 137 11.78 6.54 12.02
C ILE A 137 10.92 5.93 10.94
N ASN A 138 11.38 4.79 10.41
CA ASN A 138 10.62 3.99 9.47
C ASN A 138 9.98 2.81 10.20
N SER A 139 8.65 2.71 10.16
CA SER A 139 7.92 1.59 10.76
C SER A 139 8.36 0.23 10.22
N ALA A 140 9.06 0.18 9.08
CA ALA A 140 9.61 -1.05 8.53
C ALA A 140 10.58 -1.77 9.47
N LEU A 141 11.14 -1.08 10.47
CA LEU A 141 11.99 -1.71 11.49
C LEU A 141 11.17 -2.59 12.44
N VAL A 142 9.94 -2.20 12.77
CA VAL A 142 9.09 -2.90 13.76
C VAL A 142 7.82 -3.52 13.18
N SER A 143 7.60 -3.36 11.88
CA SER A 143 6.40 -3.82 11.17
C SER A 143 6.72 -4.25 9.73
N ALA A 144 5.78 -4.95 9.10
CA ALA A 144 5.79 -5.29 7.69
C ALA A 144 5.55 -4.10 6.73
N GLN A 145 5.53 -2.84 7.20
CA GLN A 145 5.18 -1.67 6.39
C GLN A 145 6.35 -0.71 6.15
N GLN A 146 6.54 -0.23 4.91
CA GLN A 146 7.28 1.01 4.67
C GLN A 146 6.43 2.23 5.05
N ARG A 147 6.77 2.90 6.15
CA ARG A 147 6.10 4.12 6.62
C ARG A 147 7.12 5.00 7.36
N LYS A 148 7.64 5.99 6.64
CA LYS A 148 8.57 6.98 7.20
C LYS A 148 7.80 8.12 7.84
N ARG A 149 8.08 8.41 9.11
CA ARG A 149 7.49 9.52 9.89
C ARG A 149 8.57 10.29 10.62
N CYS A 150 8.30 11.56 10.86
CA CYS A 150 9.13 12.45 11.67
C CYS A 150 8.46 12.61 13.04
N TYR A 151 9.26 12.50 14.09
CA TYR A 151 8.83 12.64 15.47
C TYR A 151 9.62 13.76 16.14
N TRP A 152 8.92 14.74 16.71
CA TRP A 152 9.48 15.82 17.52
C TRP A 152 9.14 15.55 18.97
N THR A 153 10.14 15.49 19.84
CA THR A 153 9.93 15.14 21.24
C THR A 153 11.10 15.60 22.09
N ASN A 154 10.82 15.88 23.37
CA ASN A 154 11.82 16.09 24.42
C ASN A 154 12.02 14.83 25.30
N ILE A 155 11.43 13.68 24.93
CA ILE A 155 11.64 12.41 25.63
C ILE A 155 13.11 11.99 25.42
N PRO A 156 13.84 11.66 26.50
CA PRO A 156 15.26 11.35 26.41
C PRO A 156 15.53 9.97 25.80
N GLY A 157 16.72 9.80 25.22
CA GLY A 157 17.23 8.49 24.80
C GLY A 157 16.56 7.89 23.56
N VAL A 158 15.81 8.67 22.77
CA VAL A 158 15.13 8.16 21.57
C VAL A 158 16.16 7.89 20.46
N CYS A 159 16.35 6.61 20.15
CA CYS A 159 17.19 6.12 19.06
C CYS A 159 16.36 5.36 18.00
N GLN A 160 17.00 4.88 16.93
CA GLN A 160 16.34 4.00 15.97
C GLN A 160 15.99 2.66 16.64
N PRO A 161 14.77 2.12 16.45
CA PRO A 161 14.45 0.78 16.91
C PRO A 161 15.23 -0.28 16.13
N GLU A 162 15.45 -1.43 16.75
CA GLU A 162 16.05 -2.59 16.08
C GLU A 162 15.11 -3.15 15.00
N ASP A 163 15.68 -3.68 13.92
CA ASP A 163 14.90 -4.33 12.87
C ASP A 163 14.44 -5.72 13.33
N LYS A 164 13.13 -5.88 13.53
CA LYS A 164 12.48 -7.15 13.89
C LYS A 164 12.42 -8.15 12.72
N GLY A 165 12.78 -7.75 11.51
CA GLY A 165 12.80 -8.64 10.34
C GLY A 165 11.43 -9.05 9.80
N ILE A 166 10.35 -8.40 10.25
CA ILE A 166 8.96 -8.78 9.94
C ILE A 166 8.61 -8.49 8.48
N LEU A 167 8.23 -9.48 7.69
CA LEU A 167 7.80 -9.33 6.30
C LEU A 167 6.28 -9.37 6.18
N LEU A 168 5.75 -8.99 5.01
CA LEU A 168 4.30 -8.98 4.80
C LEU A 168 3.68 -10.37 4.96
N LYS A 169 4.35 -11.43 4.49
CA LYS A 169 3.93 -12.82 4.68
C LYS A 169 3.70 -13.20 6.16
N ASP A 170 4.41 -12.57 7.09
CA ASP A 170 4.39 -12.94 8.51
C ASP A 170 3.17 -12.37 9.24
N ILE A 171 2.45 -11.41 8.63
CA ILE A 171 1.27 -10.79 9.22
C ILE A 171 -0.04 -11.17 8.52
N LEU A 172 0.02 -11.98 7.45
CA LEU A 172 -1.16 -12.45 6.73
C LEU A 172 -2.02 -13.35 7.62
N GLU A 173 -3.32 -13.32 7.42
CA GLU A 173 -4.21 -14.29 8.07
C GLU A 173 -3.99 -15.68 7.45
N SER A 174 -3.59 -16.65 8.26
CA SER A 174 -3.56 -18.06 7.88
C SER A 174 -4.98 -18.61 7.92
N GLY A 175 -5.53 -18.97 6.76
CA GLY A 175 -6.90 -19.45 6.65
C GLY A 175 -7.78 -18.44 5.93
N ILE A 176 -8.14 -18.77 4.69
CA ILE A 176 -9.01 -17.93 3.86
C ILE A 176 -10.45 -18.19 4.27
N SER A 177 -11.22 -17.13 4.51
CA SER A 177 -12.67 -17.26 4.71
C SER A 177 -13.35 -17.64 3.39
N TRP A 178 -14.12 -18.72 3.42
CA TRP A 178 -14.86 -19.29 2.28
C TRP A 178 -15.97 -18.35 1.76
N GLN A 179 -16.39 -17.31 2.50
CA GLN A 179 -17.64 -16.59 2.20
C GLN A 179 -17.55 -15.06 2.02
N ASP A 180 -16.39 -14.44 2.10
CA ASP A 180 -16.25 -13.05 1.63
C ASP A 180 -16.01 -13.08 0.11
N LYS A 181 -17.08 -12.91 -0.67
CA LYS A 181 -17.12 -12.97 -2.15
C LYS A 181 -15.80 -12.52 -2.80
N SER A 182 -14.99 -13.47 -3.21
CA SER A 182 -14.09 -13.32 -4.35
C SER A 182 -14.95 -13.04 -5.58
N TYR A 183 -14.56 -12.11 -6.44
CA TYR A 183 -15.08 -12.13 -7.80
C TYR A 183 -14.72 -13.49 -8.39
N CYS A 184 -15.74 -14.31 -8.63
CA CYS A 184 -15.59 -15.68 -9.05
C CYS A 184 -14.79 -15.73 -10.36
N MET A 185 -13.58 -16.28 -10.32
CA MET A 185 -12.94 -16.84 -11.51
C MET A 185 -13.57 -18.22 -11.70
N THR A 186 -14.44 -18.36 -12.71
CA THR A 186 -15.07 -19.64 -13.04
C THR A 186 -14.00 -20.67 -13.39
N ALA A 187 -13.89 -21.73 -12.59
CA ALA A 187 -12.86 -22.77 -12.65
C ALA A 187 -12.97 -23.76 -13.83
N SER A 188 -13.76 -23.44 -14.85
CA SER A 188 -13.88 -24.27 -16.06
C SER A 188 -13.91 -23.36 -17.29
N TYR A 189 -12.74 -23.17 -17.90
CA TYR A 189 -12.54 -22.37 -19.12
C TYR A 189 -12.63 -23.19 -20.41
N ASP A 190 -13.09 -24.43 -20.33
CA ASP A 190 -13.18 -25.31 -21.49
C ASP A 190 -14.32 -24.86 -22.43
N GLY A 191 -14.02 -24.71 -23.72
CA GLY A 191 -14.98 -24.27 -24.75
C GLY A 191 -15.16 -22.75 -24.91
N ALA A 192 -14.17 -21.91 -24.62
CA ALA A 192 -14.20 -20.48 -24.97
C ALA A 192 -14.09 -20.28 -26.50
N VAL A 193 -15.06 -19.57 -27.09
CA VAL A 193 -15.23 -19.37 -28.54
C VAL A 193 -15.49 -17.90 -28.85
N PHE A 194 -14.90 -17.38 -29.93
CA PHE A 194 -14.80 -15.94 -30.24
C PHE A 194 -16.13 -15.18 -30.22
N TRP A 195 -17.22 -15.79 -30.70
CA TRP A 195 -18.53 -15.12 -30.75
C TRP A 195 -19.13 -14.87 -29.38
N ASN A 196 -18.81 -15.66 -28.35
CA ASN A 196 -19.28 -15.42 -26.98
C ASN A 196 -18.75 -14.09 -26.42
N THR A 197 -17.54 -13.69 -26.81
CA THR A 197 -16.94 -12.40 -26.45
C THR A 197 -17.62 -11.26 -27.17
N MET A 198 -17.84 -11.38 -28.47
CA MET A 198 -18.36 -10.30 -29.31
C MET A 198 -19.86 -10.07 -29.14
N GLN A 199 -20.66 -11.10 -28.90
CA GLN A 199 -22.13 -11.00 -28.88
C GLN A 199 -22.73 -11.00 -27.47
N ARG A 200 -22.08 -11.66 -26.51
CA ARG A 200 -22.63 -11.87 -25.17
C ARG A 200 -21.81 -11.17 -24.08
N SER A 201 -20.73 -10.49 -24.44
CA SER A 201 -19.80 -9.83 -23.52
C SER A 201 -19.27 -10.77 -22.43
N GLN A 202 -19.06 -12.04 -22.77
CA GLN A 202 -18.57 -13.09 -21.86
C GLN A 202 -17.24 -13.67 -22.36
N ARG A 203 -16.38 -14.13 -21.44
CA ARG A 203 -15.13 -14.88 -21.73
C ARG A 203 -14.12 -14.08 -22.57
N SER A 204 -13.54 -13.02 -22.00
CA SER A 204 -12.56 -12.14 -22.65
C SER A 204 -11.34 -12.90 -23.20
N MET A 205 -10.94 -12.60 -24.44
CA MET A 205 -9.80 -13.19 -25.15
C MET A 205 -8.71 -12.13 -25.41
N ILE A 206 -7.44 -12.54 -25.53
CA ILE A 206 -6.33 -11.67 -25.92
C ILE A 206 -5.97 -11.95 -27.39
N ALA A 207 -5.63 -10.91 -28.16
CA ALA A 207 -5.21 -11.07 -29.54
C ALA A 207 -3.67 -11.13 -29.64
N GLU A 208 -3.14 -12.16 -30.30
CA GLU A 208 -1.71 -12.28 -30.63
C GLU A 208 -1.49 -11.82 -32.08
N PRO A 209 -0.49 -10.97 -32.35
CA PRO A 209 -0.14 -10.60 -33.71
C PRO A 209 0.44 -11.80 -34.48
N VAL A 210 -0.16 -12.13 -35.60
CA VAL A 210 0.34 -13.16 -36.51
C VAL A 210 0.97 -12.49 -37.73
N GLY A 211 2.21 -12.89 -38.03
CA GLY A 211 2.90 -12.50 -39.26
C GLY A 211 2.22 -13.14 -40.46
N VAL A 212 1.49 -12.34 -41.22
CA VAL A 212 0.84 -12.77 -42.46
C VAL A 212 1.66 -12.31 -43.67
N ALA A 213 1.33 -12.74 -44.88
CA ALA A 213 1.83 -12.11 -46.10
C ALA A 213 0.67 -11.96 -47.08
N GLN A 214 0.56 -10.78 -47.68
CA GLN A 214 -0.39 -10.55 -48.74
C GLN A 214 0.19 -11.05 -50.07
N ARG A 215 -0.35 -12.16 -50.60
CA ARG A 215 0.13 -12.82 -51.83
C ARG A 215 -0.94 -12.85 -52.90
N GLY A 216 -0.55 -12.52 -54.13
CA GLY A 216 -1.40 -12.71 -55.30
C GLY A 216 -1.57 -14.19 -55.62
N ARG A 217 -2.81 -14.70 -55.64
CA ARG A 217 -3.15 -16.02 -56.17
C ARG A 217 -4.03 -15.89 -57.40
N TYR A 218 -3.87 -16.82 -58.33
CA TYR A 218 -4.75 -16.92 -59.49
C TYR A 218 -6.09 -17.49 -59.04
N VAL A 219 -7.17 -16.80 -59.44
CA VAL A 219 -8.53 -17.13 -59.01
C VAL A 219 -9.03 -18.44 -59.65
N GLN A 220 -8.39 -18.89 -60.75
CA GLN A 220 -8.65 -20.17 -61.41
C GLN A 220 -7.35 -20.97 -61.59
N SER A 221 -7.39 -22.28 -61.34
CA SER A 221 -6.23 -23.17 -61.42
C SER A 221 -5.83 -23.47 -62.87
N GLY A 222 -4.62 -23.08 -63.27
CA GLY A 222 -4.01 -23.45 -64.54
C GLY A 222 -2.50 -23.68 -64.40
N LYS A 223 -1.92 -24.53 -65.25
CA LYS A 223 -0.47 -24.80 -65.26
C LYS A 223 0.32 -23.52 -65.53
N ARG A 224 1.48 -23.43 -64.86
CA ARG A 224 2.39 -22.28 -64.70
C ARG A 224 2.93 -21.65 -65.99
N THR A 225 2.56 -22.14 -67.17
CA THR A 225 3.11 -21.78 -68.48
C THR A 225 2.16 -20.99 -69.39
N SER A 226 0.89 -20.78 -69.01
CA SER A 226 -0.07 -19.99 -69.78
C SER A 226 -0.76 -18.97 -68.86
N LYS A 227 -0.68 -17.67 -69.19
CA LYS A 227 -1.34 -16.59 -68.44
C LYS A 227 -2.83 -16.94 -68.28
N CYS A 228 -3.26 -17.13 -67.03
CA CYS A 228 -4.62 -17.52 -66.69
C CYS A 228 -5.57 -16.33 -66.94
N GLU A 229 -6.68 -16.54 -67.64
CA GLU A 229 -7.76 -15.55 -67.71
C GLU A 229 -8.44 -15.46 -66.33
N GLY A 230 -8.61 -14.24 -65.82
CA GLY A 230 -9.20 -13.97 -64.49
C GLY A 230 -8.31 -13.20 -63.51
N GLY A 231 -7.03 -12.98 -63.84
CA GLY A 231 -6.15 -12.13 -63.04
C GLY A 231 -5.70 -12.75 -61.70
N THR A 232 -5.03 -11.94 -60.88
CA THR A 232 -4.56 -12.33 -59.54
C THR A 232 -5.29 -11.53 -58.47
N GLU A 233 -5.89 -12.21 -57.50
CA GLU A 233 -6.43 -11.57 -56.29
C GLU A 233 -5.44 -11.68 -55.14
N GLN A 234 -5.45 -10.69 -54.25
CA GLN A 234 -4.56 -10.64 -53.10
C GLN A 234 -5.18 -11.39 -51.91
N PHE A 235 -4.52 -12.43 -51.44
CA PHE A 235 -4.93 -13.21 -50.28
C PHE A 235 -3.97 -12.99 -49.11
N ILE A 236 -4.51 -13.02 -47.89
CA ILE A 236 -3.73 -12.96 -46.65
C ILE A 236 -3.38 -14.39 -46.26
N GLU A 237 -2.09 -14.73 -46.29
CA GLU A 237 -1.60 -16.06 -45.93
C GLU A 237 -0.80 -16.03 -44.63
N ALA A 238 -1.28 -16.77 -43.62
CA ALA A 238 -0.60 -16.94 -42.34
C ALA A 238 0.30 -18.19 -42.37
N ARG A 239 1.53 -18.09 -41.85
CA ARG A 239 2.38 -19.25 -41.60
C ARG A 239 2.11 -19.81 -40.20
N LYS A 240 1.86 -21.12 -40.12
CA LYS A 240 1.57 -21.84 -38.86
C LYS A 240 2.80 -22.49 -38.22
N ASP A 241 3.96 -22.41 -38.87
CA ASP A 241 5.20 -23.08 -38.45
C ASP A 241 6.14 -22.18 -37.63
N GLY A 242 5.64 -21.05 -37.11
CA GLY A 242 6.39 -20.14 -36.24
C GLY A 242 7.52 -19.35 -36.92
N LYS A 243 7.65 -19.42 -38.25
CA LYS A 243 8.69 -18.73 -39.02
C LYS A 243 8.14 -17.49 -39.73
N SER A 244 8.90 -16.39 -39.72
CA SER A 244 8.55 -15.19 -40.51
C SER A 244 8.64 -15.47 -42.02
N ASN A 245 7.83 -14.75 -42.80
CA ASN A 245 7.94 -14.78 -44.26
C ASN A 245 9.25 -14.09 -44.71
N CYS A 246 9.85 -14.58 -45.81
CA CYS A 246 11.07 -13.98 -46.37
C CYS A 246 10.78 -12.54 -46.82
N LEU A 247 11.62 -11.58 -46.41
CA LEU A 247 11.61 -10.20 -46.88
C LEU A 247 11.83 -10.17 -48.40
N THR A 248 10.79 -9.83 -49.15
CA THR A 248 10.92 -9.53 -50.57
C THR A 248 11.06 -8.01 -50.74
N THR A 249 11.68 -7.56 -51.83
CA THR A 249 12.01 -6.16 -52.13
C THR A 249 10.80 -5.22 -52.32
N VAL A 250 9.57 -5.69 -52.05
CA VAL A 250 8.35 -4.90 -52.18
C VAL A 250 7.73 -4.75 -50.79
N GLN A 251 7.74 -3.53 -50.26
CA GLN A 251 7.13 -3.19 -48.97
C GLN A 251 5.63 -3.57 -48.99
N LYS A 252 5.24 -4.56 -48.20
CA LYS A 252 3.84 -4.85 -47.88
C LYS A 252 3.74 -5.18 -46.39
N ASP A 253 3.16 -4.27 -45.63
CA ASP A 253 2.95 -4.41 -44.19
C ASP A 253 2.00 -5.58 -43.90
N SER A 254 2.33 -6.43 -42.94
CA SER A 254 1.55 -7.64 -42.64
C SER A 254 1.57 -8.00 -41.15
N MET A 255 0.67 -7.40 -40.39
CA MET A 255 0.29 -7.88 -39.06
C MET A 255 -1.24 -7.92 -38.96
N VAL A 256 -1.81 -9.11 -38.72
CA VAL A 256 -3.22 -9.27 -38.35
C VAL A 256 -3.27 -10.02 -37.03
N ALA A 257 -4.13 -9.58 -36.11
CA ALA A 257 -4.22 -10.14 -34.77
C ALA A 257 -5.24 -11.29 -34.72
N GLN A 258 -4.85 -12.45 -34.19
CA GLN A 258 -5.73 -13.60 -33.96
C GLN A 258 -6.10 -13.69 -32.47
N PRO A 259 -7.38 -13.84 -32.10
CA PRO A 259 -7.80 -14.01 -30.71
C PRO A 259 -7.48 -15.42 -30.20
N ILE A 260 -6.84 -15.52 -29.04
CA ILE A 260 -6.46 -16.78 -28.38
C ILE A 260 -7.20 -16.88 -27.02
N PRO A 261 -7.79 -18.05 -26.70
CA PRO A 261 -8.36 -18.30 -25.38
C PRO A 261 -7.29 -18.31 -24.28
N PHE A 262 -7.64 -17.87 -23.08
CA PHE A 262 -6.80 -18.18 -21.91
C PHE A 262 -6.82 -19.69 -21.64
N ASN A 263 -5.65 -20.27 -21.38
CA ASN A 263 -5.46 -21.69 -20.99
C ASN A 263 -5.87 -22.75 -22.02
N THR A 264 -5.36 -22.68 -23.27
CA THR A 264 -5.35 -23.87 -24.14
C THR A 264 -3.99 -24.55 -24.14
N PHE A 265 -4.00 -25.84 -23.83
CA PHE A 265 -2.89 -26.77 -23.99
C PHE A 265 -2.95 -27.32 -25.42
N ASN A 266 -1.98 -26.99 -26.25
CA ASN A 266 -1.79 -27.60 -27.56
C ASN A 266 -0.98 -28.89 -27.36
N GLY A 267 -1.61 -30.03 -27.61
CA GLY A 267 -1.10 -31.40 -27.38
C GLY A 267 0.18 -31.80 -28.14
N GLU A 268 0.97 -30.84 -28.60
CA GLU A 268 2.29 -31.01 -29.23
C GLU A 268 3.45 -30.68 -28.27
N GLY A 269 3.17 -30.48 -26.98
CA GLY A 269 4.21 -30.43 -25.95
C GLY A 269 4.85 -29.06 -25.71
N GLU A 270 4.31 -27.98 -26.27
CA GLU A 270 4.66 -26.63 -25.80
C GLU A 270 3.89 -26.34 -24.50
N LYS A 271 4.64 -26.02 -23.43
CA LYS A 271 4.08 -25.57 -22.16
C LYS A 271 3.26 -24.31 -22.40
N SER A 272 2.14 -24.18 -21.68
CA SER A 272 1.36 -22.95 -21.62
C SER A 272 2.29 -21.75 -21.40
N ARG A 273 1.98 -20.60 -22.00
CA ARG A 273 2.71 -19.34 -21.75
C ARG A 273 2.39 -18.82 -20.35
N THR A 274 2.76 -19.58 -19.32
CA THR A 274 2.89 -19.14 -17.95
C THR A 274 4.21 -18.37 -17.79
N PHE A 275 4.18 -17.32 -16.97
CA PHE A 275 5.41 -16.70 -16.46
C PHE A 275 6.31 -17.79 -15.84
N MET A 276 7.54 -17.90 -16.33
CA MET A 276 8.48 -18.96 -15.95
C MET A 276 8.79 -18.99 -14.45
N ALA A 277 8.47 -20.10 -13.80
CA ALA A 277 8.83 -20.46 -12.43
C ALA A 277 10.32 -20.85 -12.23
N GLY A 278 11.23 -20.37 -13.08
CA GLY A 278 12.63 -20.79 -13.11
C GLY A 278 13.60 -20.05 -12.19
N TYR A 279 13.21 -18.90 -11.63
CA TYR A 279 14.10 -18.07 -10.79
C TYR A 279 13.87 -18.20 -9.28
N TYR A 280 13.08 -19.18 -8.84
CA TYR A 280 12.68 -19.30 -7.43
C TYR A 280 13.75 -19.93 -6.51
N LYS A 281 14.77 -20.62 -7.06
CA LYS A 281 15.81 -21.32 -6.26
C LYS A 281 17.22 -20.71 -6.28
N TYR A 282 17.48 -19.69 -7.11
CA TYR A 282 18.78 -18.99 -7.14
C TYR A 282 18.70 -17.53 -6.66
N GLY A 283 17.52 -17.06 -6.25
CA GLY A 283 17.27 -15.68 -5.81
C GLY A 283 17.28 -15.47 -4.29
N GLU A 284 17.62 -16.48 -3.49
CA GLU A 284 17.69 -16.36 -2.03
C GLU A 284 18.87 -15.47 -1.56
N ALA A 285 19.75 -15.04 -2.48
CA ALA A 285 20.92 -14.20 -2.17
C ALA A 285 20.97 -12.82 -2.85
N THR A 286 19.99 -12.42 -3.69
CA THR A 286 20.19 -11.20 -4.52
C THR A 286 18.91 -10.41 -4.83
N ILE A 287 18.25 -9.85 -3.81
CA ILE A 287 17.37 -8.66 -3.95
C ILE A 287 17.74 -7.62 -2.89
N ILE A 288 19.03 -7.29 -2.83
CA ILE A 288 19.54 -6.03 -2.27
C ILE A 288 20.50 -5.48 -3.32
N THR A 289 19.96 -4.87 -4.39
CA THR A 289 20.79 -4.05 -5.29
C THR A 289 20.43 -2.59 -5.09
N ASN A 290 20.95 -2.04 -4.00
CA ASN A 290 21.09 -0.60 -3.86
C ASN A 290 22.38 -0.23 -4.62
N LYS A 291 22.30 0.59 -5.68
CA LYS A 291 23.49 1.16 -6.33
C LYS A 291 24.17 2.08 -5.32
N GLY A 292 25.12 1.54 -4.56
CA GLY A 292 25.87 2.27 -3.52
C GLY A 292 26.21 1.49 -2.24
N PHE A 293 25.89 0.20 -2.13
CA PHE A 293 26.12 -0.57 -0.90
C PHE A 293 27.59 -1.03 -0.76
N LYS A 294 28.39 -0.31 0.03
CA LYS A 294 29.64 -0.82 0.63
C LYS A 294 29.28 -1.32 2.04
N GLY A 295 29.57 -2.60 2.32
CA GLY A 295 29.09 -3.33 3.50
C GLY A 295 29.28 -2.58 4.82
N GLY A 296 28.22 -2.55 5.63
CA GLY A 296 28.24 -1.95 6.97
C GLY A 296 26.88 -1.54 7.54
N ALA A 297 25.80 -1.50 6.75
CA ALA A 297 24.47 -1.11 7.23
C ALA A 297 23.44 -2.24 7.10
N THR A 298 22.63 -2.44 8.14
CA THR A 298 21.45 -3.32 8.14
C THR A 298 20.51 -2.91 7.00
N ALA A 299 20.29 -3.78 6.02
CA ALA A 299 19.44 -3.49 4.88
C ALA A 299 17.97 -3.75 5.22
N ILE A 300 17.19 -2.67 5.41
CA ILE A 300 15.75 -2.78 5.66
C ILE A 300 15.04 -3.26 4.39
N ALA A 301 14.31 -4.39 4.47
CA ALA A 301 13.55 -4.95 3.36
C ALA A 301 12.58 -3.93 2.73
N GLN A 302 12.43 -3.96 1.40
CA GLN A 302 11.62 -3.01 0.63
C GLN A 302 10.36 -3.66 0.03
N PRO A 303 9.37 -2.88 -0.44
CA PRO A 303 8.25 -3.39 -1.21
C PRO A 303 8.75 -3.92 -2.54
N ILE A 304 8.41 -5.17 -2.86
CA ILE A 304 8.80 -5.81 -4.12
C ILE A 304 7.61 -5.69 -5.05
N ARG A 305 7.69 -4.77 -6.03
CA ARG A 305 6.65 -4.60 -7.04
C ARG A 305 6.76 -5.73 -8.08
N LEU A 306 5.66 -6.45 -8.28
CA LEU A 306 5.55 -7.51 -9.29
C LEU A 306 5.00 -6.98 -10.61
N GLY A 307 4.14 -5.97 -10.54
CA GLY A 307 3.52 -5.39 -11.73
C GLY A 307 2.57 -4.25 -11.40
N GLU A 308 1.84 -3.84 -12.42
CA GLU A 308 0.79 -2.84 -12.34
C GLU A 308 -0.28 -3.10 -13.39
N TYR A 309 -1.45 -2.49 -13.21
CA TYR A 309 -2.45 -2.39 -14.25
C TYR A 309 -2.88 -0.93 -14.41
N GLY A 310 -3.41 -0.56 -15.58
CA GLY A 310 -3.84 0.81 -15.84
C GLY A 310 -2.69 1.82 -15.86
N LYS A 311 -2.87 2.97 -15.19
CA LYS A 311 -1.94 4.12 -15.25
C LYS A 311 -0.83 4.07 -14.18
N GLY A 312 -0.79 3.03 -13.36
CA GLY A 312 0.30 2.84 -12.41
C GLY A 312 0.21 3.66 -11.12
N GLY A 313 -0.97 4.13 -10.74
CA GLY A 313 -1.21 4.71 -9.41
C GLY A 313 -0.99 3.67 -8.30
N GLN A 314 -0.71 4.10 -7.05
CA GLN A 314 -0.40 3.18 -5.95
C GLN A 314 -1.45 2.07 -5.75
N GLY A 315 -2.74 2.40 -5.87
CA GLY A 315 -3.86 1.46 -5.78
C GLY A 315 -4.01 0.53 -7.00
N GLN A 316 -3.10 0.61 -7.98
CA GLN A 316 -3.08 -0.23 -9.18
C GLN A 316 -1.80 -1.07 -9.30
N ARG A 317 -0.95 -1.05 -8.27
CA ARG A 317 0.32 -1.78 -8.22
C ARG A 317 0.15 -3.07 -7.44
N ILE A 318 0.78 -4.13 -7.94
CA ILE A 318 0.75 -5.46 -7.32
C ILE A 318 2.13 -5.71 -6.70
N TYR A 319 2.15 -6.13 -5.44
CA TYR A 319 3.37 -6.37 -4.66
C TYR A 319 3.48 -7.82 -4.19
N SER A 320 4.70 -8.28 -3.95
CA SER A 320 4.98 -9.57 -3.34
C SER A 320 4.88 -9.49 -1.82
N VAL A 321 4.33 -10.54 -1.21
CA VAL A 321 4.31 -10.74 0.24
C VAL A 321 5.68 -11.05 0.84
N ARG A 322 6.68 -11.35 -0.01
CA ARG A 322 8.08 -11.54 0.41
C ARG A 322 8.82 -10.22 0.68
N GLY A 323 8.20 -9.08 0.36
CA GLY A 323 8.71 -7.75 0.70
C GLY A 323 7.92 -7.08 1.83
N LYS A 324 8.11 -5.77 1.99
CA LYS A 324 7.27 -4.93 2.86
C LYS A 324 6.01 -4.44 2.12
N SER A 325 4.94 -4.21 2.85
CA SER A 325 3.76 -3.45 2.40
C SER A 325 4.12 -1.99 2.13
N VAL A 326 3.37 -1.36 1.23
CA VAL A 326 3.39 0.10 1.06
C VAL A 326 2.66 0.82 2.21
N THR A 327 2.88 2.13 2.35
CA THR A 327 2.14 2.96 3.33
C THR A 327 0.64 2.94 3.03
N LEU A 328 -0.18 2.70 4.05
CA LEU A 328 -1.64 2.77 3.95
C LEU A 328 -2.07 4.20 3.59
N SER A 329 -3.11 4.31 2.76
CA SER A 329 -3.70 5.60 2.37
C SER A 329 -5.14 5.70 2.84
N ALA A 330 -5.47 6.67 3.68
CA ALA A 330 -6.83 6.82 4.20
C ALA A 330 -7.86 7.14 3.10
N ASN A 331 -7.42 7.86 2.06
CA ASN A 331 -8.26 8.41 0.99
C ASN A 331 -7.96 7.81 -0.40
N GLY A 332 -7.20 6.71 -0.48
CA GLY A 332 -6.81 6.11 -1.76
C GLY A 332 -7.99 5.54 -2.55
N GLY A 333 -7.98 5.69 -3.88
CA GLY A 333 -8.94 5.10 -4.83
C GLY A 333 -8.38 3.91 -5.62
N GLY A 334 -9.24 3.18 -6.34
CA GLY A 334 -8.89 2.02 -7.18
C GLY A 334 -9.08 0.64 -6.53
N GLN A 335 -8.79 -0.44 -7.27
CA GLN A 335 -9.01 -1.81 -6.76
C GLN A 335 -8.02 -2.24 -5.69
N GLY A 336 -6.88 -1.55 -5.54
CA GLY A 336 -5.97 -1.64 -4.40
C GLY A 336 -6.12 -0.47 -3.42
N ALA A 337 -7.23 0.28 -3.46
CA ALA A 337 -7.46 1.43 -2.60
C ALA A 337 -7.11 1.13 -1.13
N LYS A 338 -6.42 2.09 -0.51
CA LYS A 338 -5.98 2.14 0.89
C LYS A 338 -4.86 1.20 1.31
N THR A 339 -4.75 0.00 0.76
CA THR A 339 -3.75 -1.01 1.17
C THR A 339 -2.71 -1.36 0.11
N GLY A 340 -3.04 -1.25 -1.18
CA GLY A 340 -2.30 -1.86 -2.29
C GLY A 340 -2.89 -3.22 -2.69
N LEU A 341 -2.39 -3.82 -3.77
CA LEU A 341 -2.69 -5.20 -4.13
C LEU A 341 -1.49 -6.10 -3.87
N TYR A 342 -1.76 -7.30 -3.39
CA TYR A 342 -0.72 -8.26 -3.02
C TYR A 342 -0.99 -9.62 -3.64
N LYS A 343 0.05 -10.22 -4.22
CA LYS A 343 0.04 -11.63 -4.64
C LYS A 343 0.19 -12.48 -3.39
N ILE A 344 -0.90 -13.12 -2.96
CA ILE A 344 -0.95 -14.03 -1.83
C ILE A 344 -0.82 -15.45 -2.38
N ASP A 345 0.21 -16.16 -1.96
CA ASP A 345 0.44 -17.56 -2.34
C ASP A 345 -0.53 -18.47 -1.56
N LEU A 346 -1.17 -19.40 -2.26
CA LEU A 346 -2.11 -20.37 -1.70
C LEU A 346 -1.40 -21.70 -1.37
N PRO A 347 -1.93 -22.50 -0.42
CA PRO A 347 -1.32 -23.77 -0.02
C PRO A 347 -1.20 -24.82 -1.13
N ASP A 348 -2.07 -24.75 -2.14
CA ASP A 348 -2.10 -25.64 -3.31
C ASP A 348 -1.11 -25.24 -4.42
N GLY A 349 -0.35 -24.17 -4.21
CA GLY A 349 0.63 -23.64 -5.17
C GLY A 349 0.05 -22.60 -6.14
N ASP A 350 -1.25 -22.30 -6.07
CA ASP A 350 -1.85 -21.20 -6.82
C ASP A 350 -1.68 -19.86 -6.07
N TYR A 351 -2.25 -18.76 -6.58
CA TYR A 351 -2.21 -17.46 -5.91
C TYR A 351 -3.48 -16.64 -6.15
N ILE A 352 -3.77 -15.75 -5.20
CA ILE A 352 -4.79 -14.72 -5.37
C ILE A 352 -4.16 -13.34 -5.31
N ILE A 353 -4.75 -12.38 -6.04
CA ILE A 353 -4.39 -10.96 -5.91
C ILE A 353 -5.52 -10.27 -5.18
N ARG A 354 -5.24 -9.80 -3.96
CA ARG A 354 -6.23 -9.09 -3.14
C ARG A 354 -5.62 -7.93 -2.35
N LYS A 355 -6.50 -7.10 -1.82
CA LYS A 355 -6.17 -6.16 -0.74
C LYS A 355 -5.88 -6.92 0.55
N LEU A 356 -5.13 -6.30 1.44
CA LEU A 356 -5.06 -6.73 2.84
C LEU A 356 -6.43 -6.64 3.49
N THR A 357 -6.73 -7.58 4.39
CA THR A 357 -7.93 -7.54 5.22
C THR A 357 -7.81 -6.43 6.28
N PRO A 358 -8.90 -6.06 6.98
CA PRO A 358 -8.81 -5.11 8.08
C PRO A 358 -7.87 -5.56 9.20
N VAL A 359 -7.85 -6.86 9.52
CA VAL A 359 -6.98 -7.45 10.55
C VAL A 359 -5.52 -7.38 10.12
N GLU A 360 -5.20 -7.74 8.87
CA GLU A 360 -3.85 -7.59 8.33
C GLU A 360 -3.40 -6.11 8.32
N ALA A 361 -4.33 -5.17 8.09
CA ALA A 361 -4.04 -3.74 8.18
C ALA A 361 -3.82 -3.27 9.64
N GLU A 362 -4.54 -3.82 10.62
CA GLU A 362 -4.29 -3.59 12.05
C GLU A 362 -2.89 -4.06 12.44
N ARG A 363 -2.52 -5.28 12.03
CA ARG A 363 -1.17 -5.84 12.24
C ARG A 363 -0.07 -5.00 11.58
N LEU A 364 -0.31 -4.40 10.42
CA LEU A 364 0.64 -3.44 9.82
C LEU A 364 0.93 -2.24 10.73
N GLN A 365 -0.05 -1.78 11.51
CA GLN A 365 0.14 -0.71 12.48
C GLN A 365 0.50 -1.25 13.88
N THR A 366 0.80 -2.55 13.99
CA THR A 366 1.10 -3.27 15.23
C THR A 366 -0.04 -3.18 16.26
N LEU A 367 -1.27 -3.03 15.79
CA LEU A 367 -2.47 -3.07 16.64
C LEU A 367 -2.86 -4.53 16.93
N PRO A 368 -3.55 -4.79 18.05
CA PRO A 368 -4.21 -6.07 18.28
C PRO A 368 -5.20 -6.40 17.15
N ASP A 369 -5.44 -7.69 16.93
CA ASP A 369 -6.46 -8.14 15.98
C ASP A 369 -7.86 -7.68 16.43
N ASN A 370 -8.67 -7.23 15.48
CA ASN A 370 -10.03 -6.70 15.69
C ASN A 370 -10.12 -5.43 16.53
N TYR A 371 -9.01 -4.71 16.68
CA TYR A 371 -8.96 -3.42 17.38
C TYR A 371 -9.98 -2.41 16.84
N THR A 372 -10.19 -2.37 15.52
CA THR A 372 -11.16 -1.46 14.86
C THR A 372 -12.49 -2.13 14.51
N GLU A 373 -12.78 -3.33 15.00
CA GLU A 373 -14.07 -3.97 14.79
C GLU A 373 -15.20 -3.16 15.49
N GLY A 374 -16.37 -3.05 14.84
CA GLY A 374 -17.51 -2.24 15.30
C GLY A 374 -17.86 -1.07 14.37
N ILE A 375 -17.02 -0.83 13.35
CA ILE A 375 -17.25 0.12 12.25
C ILE A 375 -17.11 -0.58 10.90
N SER A 376 -17.59 0.06 9.83
CA SER A 376 -17.56 -0.54 8.48
C SER A 376 -16.13 -0.75 7.98
N LYS A 377 -15.91 -1.77 7.13
CA LYS A 377 -14.59 -2.09 6.55
C LYS A 377 -13.89 -0.85 5.97
N THR A 378 -14.63 0.03 5.28
CA THR A 378 -14.09 1.27 4.71
C THR A 378 -13.57 2.25 5.76
N GLN A 379 -14.27 2.37 6.89
CA GLN A 379 -13.86 3.24 8.00
C GLN A 379 -12.70 2.63 8.78
N ARG A 380 -12.67 1.30 8.99
CA ARG A 380 -11.52 0.59 9.57
C ARG A 380 -10.22 0.98 8.87
N TYR A 381 -10.15 0.83 7.54
CA TYR A 381 -8.96 1.22 6.78
C TYR A 381 -8.61 2.71 6.88
N LYS A 382 -9.61 3.60 7.00
CA LYS A 382 -9.39 5.05 7.14
C LYS A 382 -8.70 5.34 8.49
N CYS A 383 -9.28 4.83 9.58
CA CYS A 383 -8.78 4.97 10.93
C CYS A 383 -7.37 4.38 11.08
N ILE A 384 -7.16 3.14 10.61
CA ILE A 384 -5.84 2.47 10.65
C ILE A 384 -4.80 3.24 9.83
N GLY A 385 -5.17 3.76 8.66
CA GLY A 385 -4.24 4.53 7.81
C GLY A 385 -3.76 5.82 8.48
N ASN A 386 -4.66 6.49 9.20
CA ASN A 386 -4.37 7.72 9.94
C ASN A 386 -3.64 7.46 11.26
N GLY A 387 -3.86 6.31 11.90
CA GLY A 387 -3.25 5.95 13.18
C GLY A 387 -1.72 5.79 13.13
N TRP A 388 -1.12 5.83 14.33
CA TRP A 388 0.29 5.56 14.54
C TRP A 388 0.62 4.07 14.48
N THR A 389 1.87 3.76 14.17
CA THR A 389 2.43 2.43 14.37
C THR A 389 2.76 2.27 15.85
N VAL A 390 1.96 1.51 16.60
CA VAL A 390 2.01 1.43 18.07
C VAL A 390 3.40 1.06 18.60
N ASP A 391 4.08 0.10 17.97
CA ASP A 391 5.43 -0.32 18.40
C ASP A 391 6.49 0.78 18.26
N VAL A 392 6.36 1.68 17.28
CA VAL A 392 7.27 2.83 17.16
C VAL A 392 7.05 3.80 18.32
N ILE A 393 5.78 4.08 18.64
CA ILE A 393 5.43 4.99 19.73
C ILE A 393 5.82 4.39 21.09
N ALA A 394 5.60 3.10 21.29
CA ALA A 394 6.02 2.38 22.50
C ALA A 394 7.56 2.40 22.67
N HIS A 395 8.31 2.25 21.57
CA HIS A 395 9.77 2.40 21.57
C HIS A 395 10.21 3.80 22.03
N ILE A 396 9.57 4.86 21.53
CA ILE A 396 9.85 6.24 21.94
C ILE A 396 9.50 6.43 23.43
N LEU A 397 8.31 5.99 23.84
CA LEU A 397 7.81 6.10 25.23
C LEU A 397 8.66 5.33 26.25
N ASN A 398 9.39 4.28 25.85
CA ASN A 398 10.32 3.60 26.77
C ASN A 398 11.39 4.55 27.35
N GLY A 399 11.71 5.64 26.66
CA GLY A 399 12.59 6.69 27.19
C GLY A 399 12.09 7.35 28.48
N LEU A 400 10.78 7.22 28.79
CA LEU A 400 10.18 7.75 30.00
C LEU A 400 10.44 6.88 31.24
N LYS A 401 10.67 5.57 31.10
CA LYS A 401 10.77 4.62 32.24
C LYS A 401 11.84 4.96 33.28
N GLY A 402 12.87 5.71 32.91
CA GLY A 402 13.95 6.12 33.81
C GLY A 402 13.80 7.50 34.41
N VAL A 403 12.72 8.23 34.08
CA VAL A 403 12.55 9.66 34.45
C VAL A 403 11.16 9.99 35.02
N ILE A 404 10.28 8.99 35.10
CA ILE A 404 8.92 9.07 35.63
C ILE A 404 8.79 8.40 36.97
#